data_AF-A0A954KZA8-F1
#
_entry.id   AF-A0A954KZA8-F1
#
_cell.length_a   1.000
_cell.length_b   1.000
_cell.length_c   1.000
_cell.angle_alpha   90.00
_cell.angle_beta   90.00
_cell.angle_gamma   90.00
#
_symmetry.space_group_name_H-M   'P 1'
#
loop_
_entity.id
_entity.type
_entity.pdbx_description
1 polymer ?
#
loop_
_entity_poly.entity_id
_entity_poly.type
_entity_poly.pdbx_seq_one_letter_code
_entity_poly.pdbx_strand_id
1 'polypeptide(L)'
;MSELSELRMFQQIIMTFDTPAFMRRARDVEAEWNAVLMQCEKERDRLLKVSPRRALKNLIGCGALLTVFTADDAQYLLALADTWQIETSPNQPTSVLNAATVRNVEALVAAFNRFNERWLSYLRTVDLSEVNRLRDGYNRFYVLEKECAVGSPGVARMGFEPLQPAAVEDLLERFPPLRIPAARQT
;
A
#
# COMPACT_ATOMS: atom_id res chain seq x y z
N MET A 1 30.90 16.60 27.72
CA MET A 1 29.47 16.81 28.02
C MET A 1 28.77 15.47 27.90
N SER A 2 27.79 15.17 28.74
CA SER A 2 27.02 13.92 28.68
C SER A 2 25.97 14.00 27.57
N GLU A 3 25.75 12.92 26.81
CA GLU A 3 24.76 12.82 25.71
C GLU A 3 23.34 13.24 26.16
N LEU A 4 22.99 12.98 27.42
CA LEU A 4 21.71 13.38 28.01
C LEU A 4 21.56 14.90 28.16
N SER A 5 22.67 15.62 28.27
CA SER A 5 22.68 17.09 28.32
C SER A 5 22.42 17.70 26.94
N GLU A 6 22.92 17.07 25.89
CA GLU A 6 22.76 17.55 24.50
C GLU A 6 21.32 17.33 24.01
N LEU A 7 20.72 16.19 24.34
CA LEU A 7 19.30 15.91 24.08
C LEU A 7 18.35 16.92 24.74
N ARG A 8 18.62 17.31 25.98
CA ARG A 8 17.81 18.31 26.70
C ARG A 8 17.95 19.71 26.10
N MET A 9 19.14 20.08 25.66
CA MET A 9 19.39 21.36 25.00
C MET A 9 18.68 21.42 23.64
N PHE A 10 18.70 20.33 22.89
CA PHE A 10 17.96 20.19 21.62
C PHE A 10 16.44 20.31 21.80
N GLN A 11 15.88 19.69 22.84
CA GLN A 11 14.45 19.83 23.18
C GLN A 11 14.08 21.29 23.52
N GLN A 12 14.93 22.01 24.25
CA GLN A 12 14.73 23.44 24.55
C GLN A 12 14.77 24.32 23.30
N ILE A 13 15.66 24.03 22.34
CA ILE A 13 15.76 24.78 21.07
C ILE A 13 14.49 24.60 20.23
N ILE A 14 13.96 23.37 20.13
CA ILE A 14 12.72 23.07 19.39
C ILE A 14 11.50 23.79 19.98
N MET A 15 11.46 23.98 21.30
CA MET A 15 10.34 24.69 21.95
C MET A 15 10.42 26.22 21.80
N THR A 16 11.60 26.76 21.50
CA THR A 16 11.84 28.22 21.47
C THR A 16 11.82 28.82 20.07
N PHE A 17 12.17 28.04 19.05
CA PHE A 17 12.23 28.47 17.65
C PHE A 17 11.31 27.61 16.78
N ASP A 18 10.86 28.18 15.64
CA ASP A 18 10.13 27.42 14.61
C ASP A 18 10.84 26.09 14.26
N THR A 19 10.07 25.13 13.73
CA THR A 19 10.60 23.81 13.32
C THR A 19 11.87 23.97 12.47
N PRO A 20 13.03 23.41 12.88
CA PRO A 20 14.28 23.52 12.13
C PRO A 20 14.17 23.05 10.67
N ALA A 21 15.01 23.61 9.77
CA ALA A 21 14.96 23.31 8.34
C ALA A 21 15.05 21.80 8.01
N PHE A 22 15.95 21.06 8.66
CA PHE A 22 16.09 19.61 8.44
C PHE A 22 14.83 18.83 8.84
N MET A 23 14.12 19.27 9.89
CA MET A 23 12.85 18.66 10.30
C MET A 23 11.74 18.97 9.30
N ARG A 24 11.70 20.20 8.76
CA ARG A 24 10.74 20.55 7.70
C ARG A 24 10.96 19.68 6.46
N ARG A 25 12.21 19.51 6.01
CA ARG A 25 12.52 18.61 4.87
C ARG A 25 12.06 17.18 5.10
N ALA A 26 12.30 16.63 6.28
CA ALA A 26 11.83 15.28 6.61
C ALA A 26 10.29 15.19 6.50
N ARG A 27 9.58 16.16 7.10
CA ARG A 27 8.12 16.23 7.04
C ARG A 27 7.59 16.44 5.62
N ASP A 28 8.26 17.25 4.81
CA ASP A 28 7.85 17.51 3.42
C ASP A 28 7.96 16.24 2.57
N VAL A 29 9.05 15.46 2.73
CA VAL A 29 9.20 14.16 2.08
C VAL A 29 8.10 13.18 2.51
N GLU A 30 7.85 13.08 3.81
CA GLU A 30 6.81 12.19 4.36
C GLU A 30 5.41 12.60 3.88
N ALA A 31 5.11 13.90 3.86
CA ALA A 31 3.83 14.43 3.42
C ALA A 31 3.58 14.12 1.93
N GLU A 32 4.58 14.36 1.07
CA GLU A 32 4.46 14.10 -0.36
C GLU A 32 4.32 12.59 -0.63
N TRP A 33 5.10 11.75 0.06
CA TRP A 33 4.97 10.31 -0.07
C TRP A 33 3.58 9.82 0.36
N ASN A 34 3.07 10.31 1.49
CA ASN A 34 1.72 9.99 1.95
C ASN A 34 0.64 10.45 0.96
N ALA A 35 0.83 11.60 0.29
CA ALA A 35 -0.08 12.06 -0.75
C ALA A 35 -0.16 11.07 -1.92
N VAL A 36 0.99 10.58 -2.39
CA VAL A 36 1.06 9.53 -3.43
C VAL A 36 0.34 8.25 -2.97
N LEU A 37 0.58 7.81 -1.73
CA LEU A 37 -0.07 6.61 -1.19
C LEU A 37 -1.58 6.76 -1.09
N MET A 38 -2.08 7.90 -0.60
CA MET A 38 -3.52 8.18 -0.52
C MET A 38 -4.17 8.22 -1.91
N GLN A 39 -3.49 8.77 -2.90
CA GLN A 39 -3.99 8.77 -4.28
C GLN A 39 -4.08 7.34 -4.84
N CYS A 40 -3.05 6.52 -4.61
CA CYS A 40 -3.03 5.12 -4.99
C CYS A 40 -4.16 4.32 -4.33
N GLU A 41 -4.37 4.51 -3.03
CA GLU A 41 -5.45 3.85 -2.29
C GLU A 41 -6.83 4.23 -2.83
N LYS A 42 -7.08 5.52 -3.05
CA LYS A 42 -8.34 6.02 -3.63
C LYS A 42 -8.63 5.43 -5.00
N GLU A 43 -7.61 5.38 -5.87
CA GLU A 43 -7.76 4.83 -7.21
C GLU A 43 -7.97 3.32 -7.18
N ARG A 44 -7.23 2.61 -6.32
CA ARG A 44 -7.42 1.17 -6.11
C ARG A 44 -8.85 0.86 -5.67
N ASP A 45 -9.37 1.59 -4.70
CA ASP A 45 -10.75 1.44 -4.25
C ASP A 45 -11.77 1.72 -5.35
N ARG A 46 -11.54 2.74 -6.17
CA ARG A 46 -12.38 3.05 -7.33
C ARG A 46 -12.44 1.87 -8.31
N LEU A 47 -11.30 1.26 -8.60
CA LEU A 47 -11.20 0.10 -9.49
C LEU A 47 -11.86 -1.16 -8.90
N LEU A 48 -11.72 -1.38 -7.58
CA LEU A 48 -12.31 -2.52 -6.88
C LEU A 48 -13.84 -2.47 -6.79
N LYS A 49 -14.44 -1.28 -6.70
CA LYS A 49 -15.90 -1.10 -6.55
C LYS A 49 -16.73 -1.67 -7.70
N VAL A 50 -16.23 -1.65 -8.93
CA VAL A 50 -17.08 -1.91 -10.11
C VAL A 50 -17.21 -3.40 -10.45
N SER A 51 -16.13 -4.17 -10.40
CA SER A 51 -16.13 -5.54 -10.96
C SER A 51 -15.63 -6.63 -9.99
N PRO A 52 -14.47 -6.52 -9.33
CA PRO A 52 -13.95 -7.60 -8.49
C PRO A 52 -14.85 -7.93 -7.29
N ARG A 53 -15.28 -6.91 -6.52
CA ARG A 53 -16.14 -7.11 -5.34
C ARG A 53 -17.47 -7.77 -5.70
N ARG A 54 -18.09 -7.34 -6.80
CA ARG A 54 -19.36 -7.91 -7.28
C ARG A 54 -19.20 -9.36 -7.74
N ALA A 55 -18.14 -9.66 -8.50
CA ALA A 55 -17.90 -11.02 -8.95
C ALA A 55 -17.64 -11.98 -7.78
N LEU A 56 -16.88 -11.52 -6.78
CA LEU A 56 -16.63 -12.28 -5.55
C LEU A 56 -17.90 -12.51 -4.75
N LYS A 57 -18.73 -11.47 -4.56
CA LYS A 57 -20.04 -11.59 -3.89
C LYS A 57 -20.92 -12.63 -4.57
N ASN A 58 -21.02 -12.60 -5.90
CA ASN A 58 -21.81 -13.57 -6.65
C ASN A 58 -21.31 -15.00 -6.45
N LEU A 59 -19.99 -15.20 -6.48
CA LEU A 59 -19.38 -16.52 -6.28
C LEU A 59 -19.62 -17.06 -4.87
N ILE A 60 -19.43 -16.23 -3.83
CA ILE A 60 -19.71 -16.60 -2.44
C ILE A 60 -21.18 -16.97 -2.26
N GLY A 61 -22.08 -16.19 -2.87
CA GLY A 61 -23.51 -16.47 -2.88
C GLY A 61 -23.88 -17.84 -3.49
N CYS A 62 -23.03 -18.43 -4.33
CA CYS A 62 -23.25 -19.78 -4.87
C CYS A 62 -22.81 -20.91 -3.91
N GLY A 63 -22.12 -20.60 -2.80
CA GLY A 63 -21.70 -21.62 -1.82
C GLY A 63 -20.74 -22.68 -2.36
N ALA A 64 -20.05 -22.41 -3.46
CA ALA A 64 -19.24 -23.37 -4.22
C ALA A 64 -17.72 -23.09 -4.15
N LEU A 65 -17.26 -22.24 -3.23
CA LEU A 65 -15.85 -21.86 -3.15
C LEU A 65 -14.92 -23.07 -2.90
N LEU A 66 -15.25 -23.89 -1.90
CA LEU A 66 -14.44 -25.05 -1.51
C LEU A 66 -14.49 -26.20 -2.52
N THR A 67 -15.53 -26.25 -3.35
CA THR A 67 -15.69 -27.27 -4.39
C THR A 67 -14.93 -26.89 -5.66
N VAL A 68 -14.89 -25.60 -6.01
CA VAL A 68 -14.21 -25.10 -7.21
C VAL A 68 -12.72 -24.88 -7.00
N PHE A 69 -12.32 -24.30 -5.87
CA PHE A 69 -10.96 -23.80 -5.66
C PHE A 69 -10.14 -24.68 -4.73
N THR A 70 -8.82 -24.54 -4.78
CA THR A 70 -7.94 -25.12 -3.76
C THR A 70 -8.29 -24.55 -2.39
N ALA A 71 -7.94 -25.25 -1.30
CA ALA A 71 -8.21 -24.76 0.05
C ALA A 71 -7.54 -23.39 0.31
N ASP A 72 -6.33 -23.22 -0.21
CA ASP A 72 -5.56 -21.97 -0.13
C ASP A 72 -6.23 -20.82 -0.90
N ASP A 73 -6.64 -21.05 -2.15
CA ASP A 73 -7.37 -20.02 -2.92
C ASP A 73 -8.73 -19.69 -2.30
N ALA A 74 -9.46 -20.69 -1.78
CA ALA A 74 -10.72 -20.45 -1.09
C ALA A 74 -10.52 -19.61 0.19
N GLN A 75 -9.47 -19.90 0.97
CA GLN A 75 -9.11 -19.11 2.16
C GLN A 75 -8.74 -17.68 1.79
N TYR A 76 -7.94 -17.50 0.73
CA TYR A 76 -7.61 -16.18 0.20
C TYR A 76 -8.86 -15.38 -0.19
N LEU A 77 -9.78 -15.99 -0.94
CA LEU A 77 -11.01 -15.33 -1.38
C LEU A 77 -11.95 -14.99 -0.21
N LEU A 78 -12.02 -15.83 0.82
CA LEU A 78 -12.79 -15.55 2.04
C LEU A 78 -12.17 -14.41 2.85
N ALA A 79 -10.85 -14.39 3.04
CA ALA A 79 -10.15 -13.29 3.71
C ALA A 79 -10.33 -11.96 2.95
N LEU A 80 -10.34 -12.01 1.62
CA LEU A 80 -10.60 -10.85 0.77
C LEU A 80 -12.04 -10.35 0.92
N ALA A 81 -13.00 -11.26 1.03
CA ALA A 81 -14.40 -10.92 1.26
C ALA A 81 -14.61 -10.23 2.61
N ASP A 82 -13.95 -10.72 3.67
CA ASP A 82 -13.95 -10.12 5.01
C ASP A 82 -13.34 -8.71 4.99
N THR A 83 -12.14 -8.57 4.39
CA THR A 83 -11.45 -7.28 4.23
C THR A 83 -12.31 -6.26 3.47
N TRP A 84 -13.09 -6.71 2.49
CA TRP A 84 -13.99 -5.87 1.71
C TRP A 84 -15.40 -5.74 2.28
N GLN A 85 -15.65 -6.33 3.45
CA GLN A 85 -16.94 -6.33 4.14
C GLN A 85 -18.08 -6.79 3.21
N ILE A 86 -17.82 -7.81 2.39
CA ILE A 86 -18.84 -8.40 1.53
C ILE A 86 -19.80 -9.19 2.42
N GLU A 87 -21.04 -8.73 2.49
CA GLU A 87 -22.12 -9.46 3.14
C GLU A 87 -22.25 -10.86 2.53
N THR A 88 -21.97 -11.86 3.35
CA THR A 88 -22.19 -13.25 3.01
C THR A 88 -23.57 -13.64 3.50
N SER A 89 -24.49 -13.93 2.58
CA SER A 89 -25.74 -14.58 2.98
C SER A 89 -25.42 -16.03 3.34
N PRO A 90 -26.02 -16.59 4.40
CA PRO A 90 -25.85 -18.00 4.77
C PRO A 90 -26.57 -18.89 3.75
N ASN A 91 -25.99 -19.04 2.57
CA ASN A 91 -26.48 -19.98 1.57
C ASN A 91 -25.92 -21.37 1.88
N GLN A 92 -26.79 -22.37 1.76
CA GLN A 92 -26.40 -23.76 1.92
C GLN A 92 -25.33 -24.13 0.89
N PRO A 93 -24.27 -24.86 1.29
CA PRO A 93 -23.25 -25.32 0.36
C PRO A 93 -23.91 -26.14 -0.74
N THR A 94 -23.77 -25.68 -1.99
CA THR A 94 -24.30 -26.43 -3.12
C THR A 94 -23.25 -27.46 -3.52
N SER A 95 -23.53 -28.75 -3.36
CA SER A 95 -22.59 -29.82 -3.70
C SER A 95 -22.38 -30.01 -5.21
N VAL A 96 -23.22 -29.38 -6.03
CA VAL A 96 -23.25 -29.58 -7.49
C VAL A 96 -22.67 -28.36 -8.21
N LEU A 97 -21.59 -28.59 -8.94
CA LEU A 97 -21.09 -27.68 -9.97
C LEU A 97 -22.14 -27.59 -11.09
N ASN A 98 -22.78 -26.43 -11.22
CA ASN A 98 -23.70 -26.14 -12.31
C ASN A 98 -23.11 -25.09 -13.26
N ALA A 99 -23.73 -24.92 -14.42
CA ALA A 99 -23.28 -23.96 -15.43
C ALA A 99 -23.25 -22.51 -14.91
N ALA A 100 -24.06 -22.15 -13.90
CA ALA A 100 -24.02 -20.82 -13.30
C ALA A 100 -22.78 -20.62 -12.42
N THR A 101 -22.39 -21.64 -11.63
CA THR A 101 -21.16 -21.64 -10.84
C THR A 101 -19.92 -21.46 -11.73
N VAL A 102 -19.82 -22.24 -12.82
CA VAL A 102 -18.70 -22.12 -13.78
C VAL A 102 -18.62 -20.70 -14.35
N ARG A 103 -19.75 -20.13 -14.80
CA ARG A 103 -19.78 -18.74 -15.28
C ARG A 103 -19.36 -17.71 -14.24
N ASN A 104 -19.73 -17.90 -12.96
CA ASN A 104 -19.34 -17.00 -11.88
C ASN A 104 -17.83 -17.08 -11.58
N VAL A 105 -17.24 -18.27 -11.70
CA VAL A 105 -15.79 -18.48 -11.57
C VAL A 105 -15.03 -17.78 -12.68
N GLU A 106 -15.44 -17.99 -13.94
CA GLU A 106 -14.86 -17.30 -15.10
C GLU A 106 -15.01 -15.79 -14.98
N ALA A 107 -16.17 -15.31 -14.54
CA ALA A 107 -16.42 -13.89 -14.32
C ALA A 107 -15.52 -13.29 -13.24
N LEU A 108 -15.24 -14.02 -12.15
CA LEU A 108 -14.30 -13.60 -11.10
C LEU A 108 -12.88 -13.50 -11.64
N VAL A 109 -12.39 -14.56 -12.28
CA VAL A 109 -11.04 -14.61 -12.87
C VAL A 109 -10.85 -13.47 -13.86
N ALA A 110 -11.82 -13.27 -14.76
CA ALA A 110 -11.78 -12.19 -15.73
C ALA A 110 -11.85 -10.80 -15.06
N ALA A 111 -12.62 -10.65 -13.98
CA ALA A 111 -12.68 -9.40 -13.22
C ALA A 111 -11.35 -9.08 -12.54
N PHE A 112 -10.67 -10.08 -11.95
CA PHE A 112 -9.37 -9.90 -11.30
C PHE A 112 -8.27 -9.58 -12.33
N ASN A 113 -8.24 -10.26 -13.48
CA ASN A 113 -7.32 -9.95 -14.57
C ASN A 113 -7.48 -8.51 -15.06
N ARG A 114 -8.71 -8.08 -15.39
CA ARG A 114 -8.97 -6.70 -15.81
C ARG A 114 -8.61 -5.67 -14.74
N PHE A 115 -8.84 -5.99 -13.47
CA PHE A 115 -8.42 -5.13 -12.37
C PHE A 115 -6.89 -5.01 -12.35
N ASN A 116 -6.16 -6.13 -12.39
CA ASN A 116 -4.70 -6.16 -12.34
C ASN A 116 -4.09 -5.41 -13.53
N GLU A 117 -4.56 -5.63 -14.75
CA GLU A 117 -4.10 -4.93 -15.94
C GLU A 117 -4.25 -3.41 -15.79
N ARG A 118 -5.44 -2.95 -15.40
CA ARG A 118 -5.73 -1.52 -15.20
C ARG A 118 -4.93 -0.93 -14.05
N TRP A 119 -4.76 -1.68 -12.96
CA TRP A 119 -4.00 -1.25 -11.79
C TRP A 119 -2.52 -1.10 -12.11
N LEU A 120 -1.92 -2.09 -12.77
CA LEU A 120 -0.53 -2.04 -13.21
C LEU A 120 -0.31 -0.92 -14.24
N SER A 121 -1.26 -0.70 -15.14
CA SER A 121 -1.21 0.42 -16.07
C SER A 121 -1.27 1.77 -15.35
N TYR A 122 -2.13 1.90 -14.34
CA TYR A 122 -2.23 3.12 -13.54
C TYR A 122 -0.94 3.40 -12.76
N LEU A 123 -0.37 2.40 -12.09
CA LEU A 123 0.86 2.57 -11.30
C LEU A 123 2.03 3.09 -12.15
N ARG A 124 2.12 2.68 -13.41
CA ARG A 124 3.14 3.20 -14.36
C ARG A 124 2.95 4.67 -14.74
N THR A 125 1.78 5.25 -14.47
CA THR A 125 1.46 6.66 -14.74
C THR A 125 1.59 7.55 -13.53
N VAL A 126 1.84 6.98 -12.33
CA VAL A 126 2.04 7.75 -11.10
C VAL A 126 3.36 8.51 -11.22
N ASP A 127 3.30 9.83 -11.10
CA ASP A 127 4.48 10.67 -11.11
C ASP A 127 5.18 10.62 -9.75
N LEU A 128 6.42 10.13 -9.75
CA LEU A 128 7.29 10.07 -8.56
C LEU A 128 8.39 11.14 -8.60
N SER A 129 8.38 12.04 -9.59
CA SER A 129 9.44 13.03 -9.78
C SER A 129 9.55 13.98 -8.59
N GLU A 130 8.43 14.46 -8.06
CA GLU A 130 8.41 15.41 -6.95
C GLU A 130 8.89 14.79 -5.64
N VAL A 131 8.39 13.60 -5.27
CA VAL A 131 8.89 12.90 -4.07
C VAL A 131 10.39 12.57 -4.20
N ASN A 132 10.86 12.21 -5.40
CA ASN A 132 12.27 11.94 -5.64
C ASN A 132 13.14 13.20 -5.57
N ARG A 133 12.62 14.34 -6.05
CA ARG A 133 13.26 15.65 -5.87
C ARG A 133 13.40 16.01 -4.39
N LEU A 134 12.37 15.74 -3.59
CA LEU A 134 12.39 15.98 -2.14
C LEU A 134 13.35 15.02 -1.42
N ARG A 135 13.38 13.72 -1.79
CA ARG A 135 14.32 12.73 -1.25
C ARG A 135 15.78 13.10 -1.56
N ASP A 136 16.08 13.58 -2.77
CA ASP A 136 17.42 14.11 -3.11
C ASP A 136 17.78 15.30 -2.20
N GLY A 137 16.86 16.26 -2.06
CA GLY A 137 17.05 17.41 -1.18
C GLY A 137 17.28 17.01 0.28
N TYR A 138 16.53 16.04 0.80
CA TYR A 138 16.72 15.47 2.13
C TYR A 138 18.13 14.86 2.26
N ASN A 139 18.52 13.97 1.35
CA ASN A 139 19.80 13.28 1.40
C ASN A 139 20.99 14.25 1.35
N ARG A 140 20.86 15.34 0.59
CA ARG A 140 21.93 16.33 0.40
C ARG A 140 22.06 17.30 1.57
N PHE A 141 20.95 17.74 2.15
CA PHE A 141 20.96 18.88 3.08
C PHE A 141 20.68 18.50 4.54
N TYR A 142 20.05 17.36 4.82
CA TYR A 142 19.58 17.04 6.17
C TYR A 142 20.70 17.06 7.22
N VAL A 143 21.81 16.35 6.96
CA VAL A 143 22.93 16.27 7.91
C VAL A 143 23.59 17.62 8.10
N LEU A 144 23.79 18.39 7.03
CA LEU A 144 24.40 19.72 7.08
C LEU A 144 23.56 20.67 7.94
N GLU A 145 22.26 20.67 7.73
CA GLU A 145 21.34 21.54 8.49
C GLU A 145 21.20 21.12 9.95
N LYS A 146 21.17 19.80 10.20
CA LYS A 146 21.16 19.29 11.57
C LYS A 146 22.45 19.65 12.28
N GLU A 147 23.61 19.58 11.62
CA GLU A 147 24.91 20.01 12.15
C GLU A 147 24.91 21.50 12.53
N CYS A 148 24.39 22.37 11.65
CA CYS A 148 24.25 23.80 11.97
C CYS A 148 23.35 24.05 13.18
N ALA A 149 22.28 23.25 13.34
CA ALA A 149 21.35 23.41 14.45
C ALA A 149 21.89 22.89 15.80
N VAL A 150 22.66 21.79 15.79
CA VAL A 150 23.14 21.13 17.02
C VAL A 150 24.58 21.48 17.37
N GLY A 151 25.33 22.12 16.46
CA GLY A 151 26.74 22.49 16.66
C GLY A 151 27.69 21.29 16.78
N SER A 152 27.25 20.08 16.41
CA SER A 152 28.02 18.84 16.56
C SER A 152 27.85 17.93 15.34
N PRO A 153 28.94 17.65 14.60
CA PRO A 153 28.91 16.74 13.45
C PRO A 153 28.54 15.30 13.82
N GLY A 154 28.85 14.88 15.05
CA GLY A 154 28.52 13.53 15.55
C GLY A 154 27.02 13.37 15.78
N VAL A 155 26.41 14.34 16.47
CA VAL A 155 24.96 14.36 16.72
C VAL A 155 24.18 14.51 15.41
N ALA A 156 24.70 15.28 14.45
CA ALA A 156 24.08 15.46 13.14
C ALA A 156 23.90 14.15 12.37
N ARG A 157 24.93 13.30 12.34
CA ARG A 157 24.90 12.00 11.62
C ARG A 157 24.09 10.93 12.34
N MET A 158 23.87 11.07 13.64
CA MET A 158 23.14 10.09 14.43
C MET A 158 21.70 9.93 13.92
N GLY A 159 21.33 8.70 13.56
CA GLY A 159 20.00 8.36 13.06
C GLY A 159 19.65 8.91 11.66
N PHE A 160 20.64 9.41 10.92
CA PHE A 160 20.43 9.76 9.52
C PHE A 160 20.49 8.51 8.65
N GLU A 161 19.44 8.26 7.89
CA GLU A 161 19.35 7.18 6.91
C GLU A 161 19.05 7.78 5.53
N PRO A 162 19.92 7.59 4.53
CA PRO A 162 19.65 8.05 3.17
C PRO A 162 18.41 7.38 2.59
N LEU A 163 17.51 8.18 2.05
CA LEU A 163 16.30 7.70 1.38
C LEU A 163 16.62 7.30 -0.06
N GLN A 164 16.36 6.06 -0.42
CA GLN A 164 16.47 5.62 -1.81
C GLN A 164 15.43 6.33 -2.70
N PRO A 165 15.68 6.54 -3.99
CA PRO A 165 14.64 7.01 -4.90
C PRO A 165 13.41 6.10 -4.84
N ALA A 166 12.22 6.70 -4.69
CA ALA A 166 10.96 5.99 -4.79
C ALA A 166 10.79 5.42 -6.20
N ALA A 167 10.34 4.18 -6.26
CA ALA A 167 10.13 3.44 -7.49
C ALA A 167 8.70 2.87 -7.54
N VAL A 168 8.28 2.43 -8.73
CA VAL A 168 6.95 1.80 -8.91
C VAL A 168 6.87 0.49 -8.11
N GLU A 169 8.00 -0.17 -7.90
CA GLU A 169 8.17 -1.37 -7.10
C GLU A 169 7.74 -1.16 -5.64
N ASP A 170 8.03 0.01 -5.06
CA ASP A 170 7.59 0.36 -3.70
C ASP A 170 6.05 0.41 -3.63
N LEU A 171 5.41 0.95 -4.68
CA LEU A 171 3.95 0.99 -4.79
C LEU A 171 3.36 -0.41 -5.00
N LEU A 172 4.05 -1.29 -5.72
CA LEU A 172 3.63 -2.67 -5.93
C LEU A 172 3.72 -3.51 -4.65
N GLU A 173 4.77 -3.31 -3.86
CA GLU A 173 4.91 -3.95 -2.56
C GLU A 173 3.78 -3.50 -1.61
N ARG A 174 3.49 -2.19 -1.59
CA ARG A 174 2.43 -1.63 -0.75
C ARG A 174 1.03 -2.02 -1.21
N PHE A 175 0.80 -2.07 -2.52
CA PHE A 175 -0.50 -2.30 -3.14
C PHE A 175 -0.44 -3.44 -4.17
N PRO A 176 -0.26 -4.69 -3.72
CA PRO A 176 -0.03 -5.82 -4.62
C PRO A 176 -1.23 -6.06 -5.55
N PRO A 177 -1.01 -6.61 -6.76
CA PRO A 177 -2.11 -7.08 -7.60
C PRO A 177 -2.92 -8.16 -6.89
N LEU A 178 -4.16 -8.38 -7.31
CA LEU A 178 -4.97 -9.49 -6.82
C LEU A 178 -4.36 -10.81 -7.31
N ARG A 179 -4.29 -11.80 -6.42
CA ARG A 179 -3.91 -13.15 -6.80
C ARG A 179 -5.03 -13.75 -7.64
N ILE A 180 -4.70 -14.30 -8.80
CA ILE A 180 -5.66 -15.03 -9.64
C ILE A 180 -5.85 -16.44 -9.05
N PRO A 181 -7.05 -16.81 -8.58
CA PRO A 181 -7.27 -18.11 -7.98
C PRO A 181 -7.27 -19.20 -9.07
N ALA A 182 -6.67 -20.35 -8.79
CA ALA A 182 -6.66 -21.48 -9.72
C ALA A 182 -7.89 -22.37 -9.45
N ALA A 183 -8.75 -22.53 -10.46
CA ALA A 183 -9.79 -23.54 -10.39
C ALA A 183 -9.13 -24.93 -10.30
N ARG A 184 -9.66 -25.82 -9.47
CA ARG A 184 -9.27 -27.23 -9.50
C ARG A 184 -9.53 -27.73 -10.91
N GLN A 185 -8.49 -28.25 -11.57
CA GLN A 185 -8.68 -29.00 -12.80
C GLN A 185 -9.47 -30.26 -12.43
N THR A 186 -10.74 -30.33 -12.83
CA THR A 186 -11.56 -31.55 -12.73
C THR A 186 -11.15 -32.56 -13.78
#